data_AF-A0A920RYS2-F1
#
_entry.id   AF-A0A920RYS2-F1
#
_cell.length_a   1.000
_cell.length_b   1.000
_cell.length_c   1.000
_cell.angle_alpha   90.00
_cell.angle_beta   90.00
_cell.angle_gamma   90.00
#
_symmetry.space_group_name_H-M   'P 1'
#
loop_
_entity.id
_entity.type
_entity.pdbx_description
1 polymer ?
#
loop_
_entity_poly.entity_id
_entity_poly.type
_entity_poly.pdbx_seq_one_letter_code
_entity_poly.pdbx_strand_id
1 'polypeptide(L)'
;MIEMITKLLSTDHAYVKDEHVLFSVDSFPAYGQLSNRKQEDLISGSRVEIATYKNNPNDFVLWKPSTSDLPGGESPWGFGRPGWHLECSTMAKSYLGETIDIHGGAVI
;
A
#
# COMPACT_ATOMS: atom_id res chain seq x y z
N MET A 1 4.20 -1.38 11.41
CA MET A 1 4.10 -1.62 9.95
C MET A 1 3.80 -3.08 9.66
N ILE A 2 4.66 -4.01 10.10
CA ILE A 2 4.42 -5.46 9.98
C ILE A 2 3.02 -5.85 10.48
N GLU A 3 2.63 -5.42 11.68
CA GLU A 3 1.29 -5.69 12.23
C GLU A 3 0.14 -5.23 11.32
N MET A 4 0.23 -4.02 10.75
CA MET A 4 -0.79 -3.49 9.84
C MET A 4 -0.86 -4.32 8.55
N ILE A 5 0.29 -4.70 7.99
CA ILE A 5 0.35 -5.60 6.83
C ILE A 5 -0.27 -6.97 7.18
N THR A 6 0.10 -7.57 8.32
CA THR A 6 -0.45 -8.84 8.78
C THR A 6 -1.97 -8.77 8.93
N LYS A 7 -2.50 -7.68 9.48
CA LYS A 7 -3.94 -7.45 9.57
C LYS A 7 -4.58 -7.42 8.18
N LEU A 8 -4.04 -6.62 7.26
CA LEU A 8 -4.57 -6.51 5.89
C LEU A 8 -4.54 -7.84 5.14
N LEU A 9 -3.48 -8.64 5.32
CA LEU A 9 -3.40 -10.00 4.77
C LEU A 9 -4.47 -10.91 5.38
N SER A 10 -4.68 -10.85 6.70
CA SER A 10 -5.68 -11.68 7.38
C SER A 10 -7.14 -11.33 7.05
N THR A 11 -7.38 -10.13 6.50
CA THR A 11 -8.71 -9.64 6.11
C THR A 11 -8.88 -9.57 4.59
N ASP A 12 -8.04 -10.28 3.83
CA ASP A 12 -8.09 -10.34 2.35
C ASP A 12 -8.00 -8.97 1.64
N HIS A 13 -7.40 -7.97 2.31
CA HIS A 13 -7.14 -6.64 1.75
C HIS A 13 -5.74 -6.48 1.16
N ALA A 14 -4.88 -7.48 1.35
CA ALA A 14 -3.54 -7.51 0.81
C ALA A 14 -3.19 -8.92 0.33
N TYR A 15 -2.19 -9.03 -0.54
CA TYR A 15 -1.66 -10.29 -1.01
C TYR A 15 -0.14 -10.23 -1.20
N VAL A 16 0.50 -11.41 -1.21
CA VAL A 16 1.94 -11.56 -1.46
C VAL A 16 2.15 -12.04 -2.89
N LYS A 17 3.06 -11.40 -3.63
CA LYS A 17 3.47 -11.84 -4.99
C LYS A 17 4.90 -11.40 -5.26
N ASP A 18 5.74 -12.31 -5.74
CA ASP A 18 7.17 -12.06 -6.03
C ASP A 18 7.89 -11.33 -4.88
N GLU A 19 7.69 -11.82 -3.65
CA GLU A 19 8.23 -11.24 -2.38
C GLU A 19 7.71 -9.82 -2.05
N HIS A 20 6.86 -9.23 -2.87
CA HIS A 20 6.15 -8.00 -2.56
C HIS A 20 4.90 -8.30 -1.75
N VAL A 21 4.54 -7.38 -0.88
CA VAL A 21 3.19 -7.33 -0.31
C VAL A 21 2.45 -6.15 -0.91
N LEU A 22 1.29 -6.40 -1.48
CA LEU A 22 0.47 -5.42 -2.18
C LEU A 22 -0.89 -5.27 -1.52
N PHE A 23 -1.40 -4.04 -1.50
CA PHE A 23 -2.80 -3.78 -1.18
C PHE A 23 -3.65 -4.04 -2.43
N SER A 24 -4.73 -4.83 -2.28
CA SER A 24 -5.68 -5.08 -3.36
C SER A 24 -6.72 -3.96 -3.37
N VAL A 25 -6.69 -3.08 -4.37
CA VAL A 25 -7.66 -1.99 -4.48
C VAL A 25 -9.09 -2.52 -4.63
N ASP A 26 -9.27 -3.60 -5.41
CA ASP A 26 -10.57 -4.25 -5.62
C ASP A 26 -11.21 -4.78 -4.33
N SER A 27 -10.40 -5.09 -3.31
CA SER A 27 -10.90 -5.57 -2.01
C SER A 27 -11.60 -4.48 -1.19
N PHE A 28 -11.48 -3.20 -1.57
CA PHE A 28 -12.00 -2.07 -0.81
C PHE A 28 -12.92 -1.18 -1.66
N PRO A 29 -14.25 -1.43 -1.66
CA PRO A 29 -15.20 -0.74 -2.53
C PRO A 29 -15.27 0.79 -2.37
N ALA A 30 -14.85 1.33 -1.21
CA ALA A 30 -14.83 2.77 -0.95
C ALA A 30 -13.53 3.46 -1.43
N TYR A 31 -12.64 2.74 -2.11
CA TYR A 31 -11.42 3.33 -2.65
C TYR A 31 -11.74 4.46 -3.63
N GLY A 32 -11.10 5.62 -3.46
CA GLY A 32 -11.35 6.83 -4.26
C GLY A 32 -12.39 7.80 -3.67
N GLN A 33 -13.03 7.47 -2.53
CA GLN A 33 -14.00 8.36 -1.88
C GLN A 33 -13.43 9.75 -1.55
N LEU A 34 -12.18 9.83 -1.09
CA LEU A 34 -11.55 11.10 -0.73
C LEU A 34 -11.28 11.99 -1.95
N SER A 35 -10.91 11.40 -3.09
CA SER A 35 -10.62 12.14 -4.33
C SER A 35 -11.86 12.34 -5.20
N ASN A 36 -13.01 11.81 -4.78
CA ASN A 36 -14.26 11.76 -5.54
C ASN A 36 -14.07 11.20 -6.97
N ARG A 37 -13.26 10.13 -7.08
CA ARG A 37 -13.00 9.41 -8.33
C ARG A 37 -13.44 7.96 -8.20
N LYS A 38 -14.06 7.42 -9.24
CA LYS A 38 -14.33 5.98 -9.31
C LYS A 38 -13.08 5.25 -9.73
N GLN A 39 -12.99 3.99 -9.35
CA GLN A 39 -11.90 3.11 -9.76
C GLN A 39 -11.79 2.98 -11.28
N GLU A 40 -12.94 2.99 -11.98
CA GLU A 40 -13.03 2.97 -13.44
C GLU A 40 -12.46 4.24 -14.10
N ASP A 41 -12.51 5.38 -13.40
CA ASP A 41 -11.98 6.66 -13.88
C ASP A 41 -10.46 6.76 -13.68
N LEU A 42 -9.87 5.84 -12.91
CA LEU A 42 -8.42 5.71 -12.74
C LEU A 42 -7.87 5.01 -13.99
N ILE A 43 -7.61 5.80 -15.04
CA ILE A 43 -6.98 5.32 -16.27
C ILE A 43 -5.56 4.83 -15.94
N SER A 44 -5.44 3.53 -15.68
CA SER A 44 -4.16 2.83 -15.65
C SER A 44 -3.61 2.75 -17.08
N GLY A 45 -2.41 3.30 -17.29
CA GLY A 45 -1.61 3.02 -18.50
C GLY A 45 -1.15 4.19 -19.35
N SER A 46 -1.24 5.46 -18.93
CA SER A 46 -0.76 6.54 -19.81
C SER A 46 0.77 6.69 -19.87
N ARG A 47 1.56 6.10 -18.94
CA ARG A 47 3.03 6.32 -18.89
C ARG A 47 3.94 5.18 -18.37
N VAL A 48 3.43 4.08 -17.80
CA VAL A 48 4.28 3.05 -17.17
C VAL A 48 3.71 1.65 -17.40
N GLU A 49 4.58 0.70 -17.77
CA GLU A 49 4.26 -0.72 -17.91
C GLU A 49 3.68 -1.29 -16.60
N ILE A 50 2.61 -2.09 -16.69
CA ILE A 50 2.02 -2.73 -15.51
C ILE A 50 3.02 -3.75 -14.99
N ALA A 51 3.48 -3.56 -13.75
CA ALA A 51 4.37 -4.52 -13.13
C ALA A 51 3.68 -5.90 -13.00
N THR A 52 4.36 -6.96 -13.44
CA THR A 52 3.84 -8.33 -13.52
C THR A 52 3.37 -8.89 -12.18
N TYR A 53 3.94 -8.39 -11.07
CA TYR A 53 3.59 -8.77 -9.72
C TYR A 53 2.28 -8.13 -9.21
N LYS A 54 1.57 -7.34 -10.03
CA LYS A 54 0.25 -6.79 -9.67
C LYS A 54 -0.88 -7.59 -10.31
N ASN A 55 -1.94 -7.84 -9.55
CA ASN A 55 -3.18 -8.41 -10.08
C ASN A 55 -4.08 -7.33 -10.68
N ASN A 56 -4.09 -6.13 -10.08
CA ASN A 56 -4.72 -4.93 -10.62
C ASN A 56 -3.66 -3.82 -10.81
N PRO A 57 -3.64 -3.08 -11.94
CA PRO A 57 -2.71 -1.97 -12.14
C PRO A 57 -2.69 -0.92 -11.02
N ASN A 58 -3.84 -0.72 -10.37
CA ASN A 58 -4.03 0.24 -9.29
C ASN A 58 -3.54 -0.26 -7.92
N ASP A 59 -3.23 -1.55 -7.79
CA ASP A 59 -2.66 -2.10 -6.55
C ASP A 59 -1.35 -1.40 -6.23
N PHE A 60 -1.13 -1.13 -4.95
CA PHE A 60 0.06 -0.43 -4.49
C PHE A 60 0.82 -1.25 -3.46
N VAL A 61 2.12 -1.01 -3.40
CA VAL A 61 3.04 -1.77 -2.56
C VAL A 61 2.89 -1.34 -1.11
N LEU A 62 2.74 -2.33 -0.23
CA LEU A 62 2.84 -2.20 1.22
C LEU A 62 4.25 -2.58 1.70
N TRP A 63 4.86 -3.58 1.06
CA TRP A 63 6.23 -4.02 1.32
C TRP A 63 6.96 -4.34 0.02
N LYS A 64 8.14 -3.74 -0.16
CA LYS A 64 8.98 -3.93 -1.35
C LYS A 64 10.27 -4.67 -0.97
N PRO A 65 10.62 -5.77 -1.66
CA PRO A 65 11.93 -6.41 -1.52
C PRO A 65 13.06 -5.41 -1.70
N SER A 66 14.12 -5.58 -0.92
CA SER A 66 15.31 -4.74 -0.98
C SER A 66 16.54 -5.63 -1.14
N THR A 67 17.52 -5.12 -1.85
CA THR A 67 18.85 -5.72 -1.97
C THR A 67 19.75 -5.22 -0.84
N SER A 68 20.91 -5.87 -0.63
CA SER A 68 21.84 -5.53 0.45
C SER A 68 22.47 -4.15 0.33
N ASP A 69 22.48 -3.57 -0.88
CA ASP A 69 22.95 -2.22 -1.18
C ASP A 69 21.90 -1.14 -0.92
N LEU A 70 20.64 -1.53 -0.70
CA LEU A 70 19.54 -0.61 -0.44
C LEU A 70 19.03 -0.74 1.00
N PRO A 71 18.57 0.36 1.62
CA PRO A 71 17.98 0.31 2.97
C PRO A 71 16.81 -0.68 3.03
N GLY A 72 16.82 -1.50 4.08
CA GLY A 72 15.77 -2.46 4.35
C GLY A 72 15.88 -3.04 5.76
N GLY A 73 14.86 -3.79 6.16
CA GLY A 73 14.82 -4.55 7.40
C GLY A 73 14.23 -5.93 7.17
N GLU A 74 14.42 -6.80 8.16
CA GLU A 74 13.84 -8.15 8.15
C GLU A 74 12.33 -8.10 8.38
N SER A 75 11.61 -8.97 7.68
CA SER A 75 10.17 -9.15 7.84
C SER A 75 9.77 -10.60 7.54
N PRO A 76 8.53 -11.02 7.89
CA PRO A 76 8.01 -12.33 7.50
C PRO A 76 7.97 -12.58 5.98
N TRP A 77 8.06 -11.53 5.17
CA TRP A 77 8.04 -11.58 3.70
C TRP A 77 9.42 -11.36 3.07
N GLY A 78 10.49 -11.51 3.86
CA GLY A 78 11.87 -11.30 3.41
C GLY A 78 12.43 -9.90 3.72
N PHE A 79 13.68 -9.68 3.31
CA PHE A 79 14.36 -8.40 3.52
C PHE A 79 13.81 -7.35 2.56
N GLY A 80 13.35 -6.23 3.12
CA GLY A 80 12.64 -5.24 2.32
C GLY A 80 12.42 -3.92 3.04
N ARG A 81 11.61 -3.08 2.42
CA ARG A 81 11.27 -1.75 2.93
C ARG A 81 9.78 -1.47 2.77
N PRO A 82 9.20 -0.65 3.64
CA PRO A 82 7.79 -0.29 3.54
C PRO A 82 7.49 0.49 2.26
N GLY A 83 6.25 0.36 1.78
CA GLY A 83 5.70 1.23 0.77
C GLY A 83 5.26 2.57 1.35
N TRP A 84 5.29 3.61 0.52
CA TRP A 84 5.04 5.00 0.93
C TRP A 84 3.77 5.17 1.77
N HIS A 85 2.60 4.72 1.29
CA HIS A 85 1.33 4.94 1.97
C HIS A 85 1.19 4.17 3.29
N LEU A 86 1.96 3.10 3.49
CA LEU A 86 1.91 2.32 4.72
C LEU A 86 2.57 3.06 5.89
N GLU A 87 3.64 3.80 5.62
CA GLU A 87 4.41 4.52 6.64
C GLU A 87 3.54 5.55 7.36
N CYS A 88 2.91 6.46 6.61
CA CYS A 88 2.06 7.50 7.18
C CYS A 88 0.83 6.90 7.90
N SER A 89 0.21 5.87 7.33
CA SER A 89 -0.94 5.19 7.94
C SER A 89 -0.58 4.54 9.28
N THR A 90 0.57 3.86 9.34
CA THR A 90 1.03 3.19 10.57
C THR A 90 1.42 4.22 11.63
N MET A 91 2.19 5.24 11.26
CA MET A 91 2.64 6.26 12.20
C MET A 91 1.48 7.06 12.77
N ALA A 92 0.56 7.53 11.91
CA ALA A 92 -0.63 8.24 12.36
C ALA A 92 -1.43 7.41 13.35
N LYS A 93 -1.69 6.13 13.06
CA LYS A 93 -2.41 5.24 13.98
C LYS A 93 -1.69 5.09 15.32
N SER A 94 -0.37 4.91 15.30
CA SER A 94 0.43 4.62 16.51
C SER A 94 0.50 5.82 17.46
N TYR A 95 0.58 7.04 16.92
CA TYR A 95 0.74 8.26 17.72
C TYR A 95 -0.57 9.01 17.99
N LEU A 96 -1.54 8.95 17.07
CA LEU A 96 -2.77 9.75 17.13
C LEU A 96 -4.02 8.88 17.38
N GLY A 97 -3.93 7.56 17.26
CA GLY A 97 -5.04 6.63 17.46
C GLY A 97 -5.77 6.27 16.17
N GLU A 98 -6.92 5.58 16.29
CA GLU A 98 -7.65 5.04 15.13
C GLU A 98 -8.39 6.10 14.33
N THR A 99 -8.75 7.22 14.96
CA THR A 99 -9.47 8.33 14.36
C THR A 99 -8.70 9.61 14.63
N ILE A 100 -8.59 10.46 13.61
CA ILE A 100 -7.91 11.74 13.68
C ILE A 100 -8.84 12.84 13.17
N ASP A 101 -8.74 14.04 13.76
CA ASP A 101 -9.60 15.16 13.38
C ASP A 101 -9.24 15.73 12.00
N ILE A 102 -7.93 15.87 11.72
CA ILE A 102 -7.42 16.51 10.51
C ILE A 102 -6.21 15.75 9.98
N HIS A 103 -6.26 15.35 8.70
CA HIS A 103 -5.13 14.82 7.94
C HIS A 103 -4.86 15.76 6.75
N GLY A 104 -3.70 16.42 6.74
CA GLY A 104 -3.35 17.43 5.74
C GLY A 104 -2.20 17.03 4.82
N GLY A 105 -2.07 17.73 3.69
CA GLY A 105 -1.01 17.54 2.70
C GLY A 105 -1.14 18.54 1.55
N ALA A 106 -0.12 18.62 0.69
CA ALA A 106 -0.15 19.46 -0.51
C ALA A 106 -1.00 18.83 -1.63
N VAL A 107 -1.64 19.66 -2.46
CA VAL A 107 -2.23 19.23 -3.74
C VAL A 107 -1.10 19.20 -4.77
N ILE A 108 -0.87 18.03 -5.40
CA ILE A 108 0.16 17.81 -6.42
C ILE A 108 -0.52 17.43 -7.73
#